data_AF-A0A091BTT1-F1
#
_entry.id   AF-A0A091BTT1-F1
#
_cell.length_a   1.000
_cell.length_b   1.000
_cell.length_c   1.000
_cell.angle_alpha   90.00
_cell.angle_beta   90.00
_cell.angle_gamma   90.00
#
_symmetry.space_group_name_H-M   'P 1'
#
loop_
_entity.id
_entity.type
_entity.pdbx_description
1 polymer ?
#
loop_
_entity_poly.entity_id
_entity_poly.type
_entity_poly.pdbx_seq_one_letter_code
_entity_poly.pdbx_strand_id
1 'polypeptide(L)'
;MLDSKGIVRIPASMVGVLLLGPGTDVSHRAIELIGDTGTSMVWVGERGVRHYAHGRALAHSSRLLERQANLVSNTRSRLSVARKMYQMRFPNEDVSNLTMQQLRGREGARVREVYRKQSKLHNVEWTKREYNPDDFEAGTPVNQALSAGHVSLYGLVYSIIVALGMSPGLGFVHTGHDLSFVYDIADLYKADLTIPIAFEIAGESLPDEDIGRKTRLRVRDAFVDGKIMKTIVKDLQYLMDVEAEEEMFIDVINLWDDKEELVKHGVNYEEVPQ
;
A
#
# COMPACT_ATOMS: atom_id res chain seq x y z
N MET A 1 4.76 20.91 18.38
CA MET A 1 5.95 21.77 18.59
C MET A 1 6.87 20.92 19.43
N LEU A 2 8.08 20.64 18.94
CA LEU A 2 9.10 19.89 19.68
C LEU A 2 9.38 20.64 21.00
N ASP A 3 9.69 19.92 22.07
CA ASP A 3 10.34 20.59 23.19
C ASP A 3 11.73 21.09 22.79
N SER A 4 12.39 21.88 23.64
CA SER A 4 13.70 22.46 23.38
C SER A 4 14.83 21.43 23.15
N LYS A 5 14.54 20.13 23.30
CA LYS A 5 15.48 19.00 23.12
C LYS A 5 15.17 18.15 21.88
N GLY A 6 14.19 18.53 21.06
CA GLY A 6 13.80 17.76 19.89
C GLY A 6 12.92 16.54 20.21
N ILE A 7 12.26 16.52 21.37
CA ILE A 7 11.38 15.42 21.76
C ILE A 7 9.95 15.71 21.29
N VAL A 8 9.33 14.74 20.61
CA VAL A 8 7.88 14.74 20.32
C VAL A 8 7.21 13.68 21.19
N ARG A 9 6.15 14.08 21.90
CA ARG A 9 5.30 13.14 22.64
C ARG A 9 4.15 12.69 21.76
N ILE A 10 4.05 11.38 21.55
CA ILE A 10 2.99 10.76 20.76
C ILE A 10 2.02 10.08 21.74
N PRO A 11 0.75 10.48 21.75
CA PRO A 11 -0.27 9.83 22.57
C PRO A 11 -0.63 8.46 21.96
N ALA A 12 -0.02 7.39 22.48
CA ALA A 12 -0.17 6.02 21.96
C ALA A 12 -1.64 5.60 21.80
N SER A 13 -2.51 5.92 22.77
CA SER A 13 -3.94 5.59 22.72
C SER A 13 -4.73 6.26 21.58
N MET A 14 -4.19 7.31 20.95
CA MET A 14 -4.82 7.99 19.80
C MET A 14 -4.20 7.57 18.46
N VAL A 15 -3.18 6.71 18.48
CA VAL A 15 -2.49 6.24 17.28
C VAL A 15 -2.84 4.78 17.03
N GLY A 16 -3.48 4.52 15.88
CA GLY A 16 -3.79 3.15 15.48
C GLY A 16 -2.55 2.36 15.05
N VAL A 17 -1.63 3.00 14.32
CA VAL A 17 -0.47 2.33 13.71
C VAL A 17 0.74 3.26 13.71
N LEU A 18 1.91 2.74 14.08
CA LEU A 18 3.20 3.37 13.90
C LEU A 18 3.96 2.73 12.74
N LEU A 19 4.23 3.53 11.71
CA LEU A 19 5.12 3.14 10.61
C LEU A 19 6.54 3.57 10.92
N LEU A 20 7.43 2.62 11.16
CA LEU A 20 8.82 2.88 11.52
C LEU A 20 9.72 2.75 10.30
N GLY A 21 10.26 3.89 9.85
CA GLY A 21 11.21 3.95 8.75
C GLY A 21 12.65 3.60 9.14
N PRO A 22 13.56 3.52 8.17
CA PRO A 22 14.99 3.29 8.40
C PRO A 22 15.61 4.34 9.34
N GLY A 23 16.57 3.92 10.17
CA GLY A 23 17.23 4.79 11.15
C GLY A 23 16.45 4.99 12.45
N THR A 24 15.38 4.23 12.67
CA THR A 24 14.59 4.30 13.91
C THR A 24 15.04 3.24 14.91
N ASP A 25 15.43 3.67 16.11
CA ASP A 25 15.65 2.80 17.26
C ASP A 25 14.43 2.83 18.19
N VAL A 26 14.04 1.66 18.71
CA VAL A 26 12.90 1.54 19.63
C VAL A 26 13.31 0.74 20.86
N SER A 27 13.07 1.31 22.04
CA SER A 27 13.34 0.61 23.30
C SER A 27 12.30 -0.48 23.58
N HIS A 28 12.69 -1.50 24.35
CA HIS A 28 11.76 -2.53 24.82
C HIS A 28 10.53 -1.94 25.52
N ARG A 29 10.72 -0.93 26.39
CA ARG A 29 9.62 -0.33 27.14
C ARG A 29 8.63 0.41 26.23
N ALA A 30 9.09 0.99 25.13
CA ALA A 30 8.21 1.57 24.13
C ALA A 30 7.37 0.50 23.43
N ILE A 31 7.97 -0.65 23.06
CA ILE A 31 7.24 -1.78 22.48
C ILE A 31 6.19 -2.33 23.45
N GLU A 32 6.54 -2.48 24.73
CA GLU A 32 5.61 -2.94 25.78
C GLU A 32 4.41 -2.00 25.90
N LEU A 33 4.65 -0.69 26.02
CA LEU A 33 3.59 0.32 26.09
C LEU A 33 2.67 0.27 24.86
N ILE A 34 3.26 0.24 23.66
CA ILE A 34 2.50 0.18 22.41
C ILE A 34 1.64 -1.09 22.34
N GLY A 35 2.20 -2.23 22.75
CA GLY A 35 1.50 -3.50 22.83
C GLY A 35 0.30 -3.49 23.77
N ASP A 36 0.42 -2.83 24.93
CA ASP A 36 -0.67 -2.68 25.90
C ASP A 36 -1.78 -1.73 25.42
N THR A 37 -1.43 -0.72 24.62
CA THR A 37 -2.39 0.25 24.09
C THR A 37 -3.17 -0.25 22.86
N GLY A 38 -2.82 -1.40 22.30
CA GLY A 38 -3.46 -1.94 21.09
C GLY A 38 -3.07 -1.21 19.80
N THR A 39 -2.00 -0.42 19.83
CA THR A 39 -1.42 0.26 18.66
C THR A 39 -0.55 -0.73 17.88
N SER A 40 -0.77 -0.80 16.56
CA SER A 40 0.04 -1.65 15.67
C SER A 40 1.38 -0.98 15.35
N MET A 41 2.38 -1.78 15.02
CA MET A 41 3.69 -1.30 14.56
C MET A 41 4.09 -2.03 13.29
N VAL A 42 4.58 -1.28 12.30
CA VAL A 42 5.06 -1.85 11.04
C VAL A 42 6.42 -1.23 10.73
N TRP A 43 7.43 -2.08 10.60
CA TRP A 43 8.75 -1.69 10.12
C TRP A 43 8.74 -1.66 8.61
N VAL A 44 8.99 -0.48 8.07
CA VAL A 44 8.85 -0.19 6.65
C VAL A 44 10.11 0.46 6.08
N GLY A 45 10.24 0.42 4.76
CA GLY A 45 11.11 1.34 4.04
C GLY A 45 10.61 2.78 4.15
N GLU A 46 11.38 3.72 3.61
CA GLU A 46 11.00 5.13 3.62
C GLU A 46 9.58 5.35 3.05
N ARG A 47 8.70 6.00 3.84
CA ARG A 47 7.26 6.20 3.55
C ARG A 47 6.50 4.93 3.09
N GLY A 48 6.87 3.73 3.57
CA GLY A 48 6.10 2.51 3.27
C GLY A 48 6.45 1.79 1.97
N VAL A 49 7.46 2.25 1.22
CA VAL A 49 7.88 1.61 -0.05
C VAL A 49 8.39 0.16 0.10
N ARG A 50 8.60 -0.31 1.33
CA ARG A 50 8.85 -1.72 1.63
C ARG A 50 8.15 -2.06 2.94
N HIS A 51 7.67 -3.28 3.06
CA HIS A 51 7.30 -3.86 4.35
C HIS A 51 8.39 -4.84 4.76
N TYR A 52 8.90 -4.74 5.99
CA TYR A 52 9.89 -5.67 6.54
C TYR A 52 9.27 -6.60 7.57
N ALA A 53 8.62 -6.05 8.60
CA ALA A 53 8.02 -6.80 9.70
C ALA A 53 6.86 -6.00 10.31
N HIS A 54 5.96 -6.67 11.01
CA HIS A 54 4.89 -6.02 11.77
C HIS A 54 4.71 -6.68 13.14
N GLY A 55 4.19 -5.91 14.08
CA GLY A 55 3.73 -6.35 15.39
C GLY A 55 2.30 -6.87 15.35
N ARG A 56 1.53 -6.64 16.41
CA ARG A 56 0.13 -7.08 16.49
C ARG A 56 -0.79 -6.16 15.67
N ALA A 57 -1.95 -6.68 15.30
CA ALA A 57 -3.01 -5.93 14.63
C ALA A 57 -3.66 -4.88 15.55
N LEU A 58 -4.33 -3.91 14.94
CA LEU A 58 -5.00 -2.81 15.65
C LEU A 58 -6.12 -3.31 16.58
N ALA A 59 -6.22 -2.68 17.76
CA ALA A 59 -7.30 -2.83 18.75
C ALA A 59 -7.60 -4.26 19.21
N HIS A 60 -6.63 -5.17 19.16
CA HIS A 60 -6.78 -6.58 19.58
C HIS A 60 -8.01 -7.28 18.96
N SER A 61 -8.46 -6.85 17.78
CA SER A 61 -9.66 -7.37 17.15
C SER A 61 -9.30 -8.33 16.01
N SER A 62 -9.99 -9.48 15.97
CA SER A 62 -9.93 -10.44 14.86
C SER A 62 -11.06 -10.23 13.83
N ARG A 63 -11.92 -9.22 13.99
CA ARG A 63 -13.14 -9.04 13.20
C ARG A 63 -12.89 -9.09 11.69
N LEU A 64 -11.94 -8.28 11.19
CA LEU A 64 -11.62 -8.23 9.76
C LEU A 64 -10.93 -9.51 9.29
N LEU A 65 -10.12 -10.16 10.13
CA LEU A 65 -9.49 -11.44 9.82
C LEU A 65 -10.51 -12.56 9.63
N GLU A 66 -11.44 -12.69 10.59
CA GLU A 66 -12.52 -13.69 10.53
C GLU A 66 -13.44 -13.42 9.34
N ARG A 67 -13.75 -12.15 9.07
CA ARG A 67 -14.56 -11.76 7.91
C ARG A 67 -13.87 -12.11 6.59
N GLN A 68 -12.59 -11.77 6.45
CA GLN A 68 -11.78 -12.17 5.29
C GLN A 68 -11.75 -13.69 5.13
N ALA A 69 -11.53 -14.43 6.21
CA ALA A 69 -11.50 -15.90 6.21
C ALA A 69 -12.83 -16.51 5.76
N ASN A 70 -13.96 -15.97 6.23
CA ASN A 70 -15.30 -16.39 5.82
C ASN A 70 -15.55 -16.11 4.34
N LEU A 71 -15.20 -14.90 3.88
CA LEU A 71 -15.41 -14.48 2.50
C LEU A 71 -14.56 -15.29 1.51
N VAL A 72 -13.30 -15.57 1.84
CA VAL A 72 -12.37 -16.29 0.94
C VAL A 72 -12.63 -17.79 0.91
N SER A 73 -13.07 -18.39 2.03
CA SER A 73 -13.23 -19.84 2.15
C SER A 73 -14.51 -20.37 1.50
N ASN A 74 -15.46 -19.49 1.18
CA ASN A 74 -16.68 -19.85 0.45
C ASN A 74 -16.61 -19.40 -1.01
N THR A 75 -16.81 -20.34 -1.94
CA THR A 75 -16.68 -20.09 -3.38
C THR A 75 -17.58 -18.97 -3.90
N ARG A 76 -18.80 -18.82 -3.36
CA ARG A 76 -19.76 -17.80 -3.81
C ARG A 76 -19.38 -16.41 -3.31
N SER A 77 -19.08 -16.27 -2.03
CA SER A 77 -18.63 -14.98 -1.47
C SER A 77 -17.29 -14.56 -2.06
N ARG A 78 -16.36 -15.51 -2.25
CA ARG A 78 -15.07 -15.23 -2.86
C ARG A 78 -15.21 -14.67 -4.27
N LEU A 79 -16.08 -15.28 -5.09
CA LEU A 79 -16.38 -14.77 -6.43
C LEU A 79 -17.09 -13.40 -6.37
N SER A 80 -17.96 -13.18 -5.38
CA SER A 80 -18.61 -11.87 -5.16
C SER A 80 -17.59 -10.76 -4.90
N VAL A 81 -16.64 -10.99 -3.99
CA VAL A 81 -15.57 -10.02 -3.69
C VAL A 81 -14.67 -9.81 -4.91
N ALA A 82 -14.29 -10.87 -5.61
CA ALA A 82 -13.53 -10.74 -6.86
C ALA A 82 -14.28 -9.87 -7.89
N ARG A 83 -15.60 -10.03 -8.05
CA ARG A 83 -16.41 -9.18 -8.93
C ARG A 83 -16.38 -7.72 -8.49
N LYS A 84 -16.47 -7.41 -7.19
CA LYS A 84 -16.29 -6.04 -6.68
C LYS A 84 -14.93 -5.46 -7.09
N MET A 85 -13.86 -6.22 -6.88
CA MET A 85 -12.50 -5.81 -7.27
C MET A 85 -12.36 -5.57 -8.78
N TYR A 86 -13.00 -6.39 -9.60
CA TYR A 86 -13.03 -6.18 -11.05
C TYR A 86 -13.92 -4.99 -11.43
N GLN A 87 -15.05 -4.77 -10.77
CA GLN A 87 -15.92 -3.62 -11.01
C GLN A 87 -15.18 -2.30 -10.76
N MET A 88 -14.35 -2.24 -9.71
CA MET A 88 -13.48 -1.09 -9.43
C MET A 88 -12.47 -0.81 -10.57
N ARG A 89 -11.98 -1.87 -11.23
CA ARG A 89 -11.02 -1.76 -12.34
C ARG A 89 -11.67 -1.44 -13.69
N PHE A 90 -12.95 -1.74 -13.83
CA PHE A 90 -13.74 -1.61 -15.05
C PHE A 90 -15.05 -0.84 -14.75
N PRO A 91 -14.98 0.46 -14.39
CA PRO A 91 -16.15 1.21 -13.92
C PRO A 91 -17.27 1.32 -14.98
N ASN A 92 -16.94 1.15 -16.26
CA ASN A 92 -17.87 1.26 -17.38
C ASN A 92 -18.37 -0.10 -17.90
N GLU A 93 -18.00 -1.22 -17.27
CA GLU A 93 -18.42 -2.56 -17.67
C GLU A 93 -19.18 -3.24 -16.53
N ASP A 94 -20.29 -3.92 -16.84
CA ASP A 94 -20.96 -4.78 -15.87
C ASP A 94 -20.25 -6.14 -15.79
N VAL A 95 -19.61 -6.39 -14.64
CA VAL A 95 -18.90 -7.66 -14.37
C VAL A 95 -19.65 -8.55 -13.36
N SER A 96 -20.85 -8.15 -12.93
CA SER A 96 -21.60 -8.78 -11.84
C SER A 96 -21.93 -10.26 -12.06
N ASN A 97 -22.07 -10.68 -13.32
CA ASN A 97 -22.43 -12.04 -13.71
C ASN A 97 -21.25 -12.88 -14.22
N LEU A 98 -20.04 -12.31 -14.28
CA LEU A 98 -18.89 -13.00 -14.88
C LEU A 98 -18.29 -14.06 -13.94
N THR A 99 -17.76 -15.13 -14.53
CA THR A 99 -17.00 -16.15 -13.81
C THR A 99 -15.57 -15.69 -13.54
N MET A 100 -14.87 -16.31 -12.58
CA MET A 100 -13.47 -15.99 -12.28
C MET A 100 -12.55 -16.10 -13.51
N GLN A 101 -12.80 -17.06 -14.41
CA GLN A 101 -12.03 -17.21 -15.64
C GLN A 101 -12.27 -16.06 -16.62
N GLN A 102 -13.54 -15.63 -16.78
CA GLN A 102 -13.89 -14.50 -17.63
C GLN A 102 -13.30 -13.18 -17.10
N LEU A 103 -13.35 -12.98 -15.78
CA LEU A 103 -12.73 -11.83 -15.13
C LEU A 103 -11.22 -11.76 -15.42
N ARG A 104 -10.49 -12.86 -15.19
CA ARG A 104 -9.05 -12.94 -15.49
C ARG A 104 -8.73 -12.70 -16.96
N GLY A 105 -9.59 -13.17 -17.87
CA GLY A 105 -9.43 -12.95 -19.32
C GLY A 105 -9.49 -11.48 -19.74
N ARG A 106 -10.27 -10.64 -19.02
CA ARG A 106 -10.40 -9.20 -19.32
C ARG A 106 -9.20 -8.37 -18.88
N GLU A 107 -8.56 -8.77 -17.78
CA GLU A 107 -7.44 -8.00 -17.19
C GLU A 107 -6.28 -7.80 -18.18
N GLY A 108 -5.94 -8.85 -18.94
CA GLY A 108 -4.82 -8.79 -19.87
C GLY A 108 -5.02 -7.78 -21.01
N ALA A 109 -6.26 -7.55 -21.45
CA ALA A 109 -6.56 -6.53 -22.47
C ALA A 109 -6.40 -5.12 -21.88
N ARG A 110 -7.02 -4.86 -20.72
CA ARG A 110 -6.95 -3.58 -19.99
C ARG A 110 -5.51 -3.16 -19.73
N VAL A 111 -4.72 -4.06 -19.12
CA VAL A 111 -3.34 -3.78 -18.75
C VAL A 111 -2.49 -3.45 -19.99
N ARG A 112 -2.65 -4.19 -21.10
CA ARG A 112 -1.93 -3.90 -22.35
C ARG A 112 -2.32 -2.54 -22.94
N GLU A 113 -3.58 -2.14 -22.84
CA GLU A 113 -4.02 -0.81 -23.28
C GLU A 113 -3.37 0.31 -22.45
N VAL A 114 -3.32 0.16 -21.12
CA VAL A 114 -2.63 1.10 -20.23
C VAL A 114 -1.15 1.21 -20.63
N TYR A 115 -0.46 0.08 -20.83
CA TYR A 115 0.94 0.07 -21.28
C TYR A 115 1.12 0.79 -22.62
N ARG A 116 0.26 0.54 -23.61
CA ARG A 116 0.34 1.22 -24.92
C ARG A 116 0.10 2.72 -24.79
N LYS A 117 -0.84 3.15 -23.95
CA LYS A 117 -1.13 4.56 -23.69
C LYS A 117 0.09 5.25 -23.09
N GLN A 118 0.68 4.66 -22.04
CA GLN A 118 1.84 5.23 -21.36
C GLN A 118 3.11 5.22 -22.24
N SER A 119 3.31 4.15 -23.02
CA SER A 119 4.37 4.05 -24.03
C SER A 119 4.33 5.20 -25.03
N LYS A 120 3.13 5.51 -25.56
CA LYS A 120 2.94 6.66 -26.47
C LYS A 120 3.13 8.00 -25.78
N LEU A 121 2.60 8.16 -24.56
CA LEU A 121 2.64 9.42 -23.83
C LEU A 121 4.07 9.85 -23.48
N HIS A 122 4.90 8.89 -23.07
CA HIS A 122 6.27 9.14 -22.61
C HIS A 122 7.33 8.82 -23.67
N ASN A 123 6.92 8.43 -24.88
CA ASN A 123 7.81 8.02 -25.97
C ASN A 123 8.81 6.91 -25.57
N VAL A 124 8.33 5.93 -24.78
CA VAL A 124 9.11 4.79 -24.31
C VAL A 124 8.63 3.53 -25.03
N GLU A 125 9.53 2.83 -25.71
CA GLU A 125 9.18 1.58 -26.38
C GLU A 125 8.81 0.50 -25.34
N TRP A 126 7.66 -0.14 -25.55
CA TRP A 126 7.21 -1.24 -24.72
C TRP A 126 6.79 -2.44 -25.55
N THR A 127 7.47 -3.56 -25.35
CA THR A 127 7.20 -4.83 -26.02
C THR A 127 6.42 -5.77 -25.10
N LYS A 128 7.00 -6.11 -23.94
CA LYS A 128 6.40 -7.01 -22.96
C LYS A 128 6.97 -6.77 -21.56
N ARG A 129 6.23 -7.28 -20.56
CA ARG A 129 6.71 -7.33 -19.18
C ARG A 129 7.72 -8.44 -19.04
N GLU A 130 8.94 -8.07 -18.66
CA GLU A 130 10.02 -8.99 -18.30
C GLU A 130 10.46 -8.70 -16.88
N TYR A 131 10.52 -9.75 -16.05
CA TYR A 131 11.03 -9.66 -14.71
C TYR A 131 11.89 -10.88 -14.44
N ASN A 132 13.18 -10.65 -14.20
CA ASN A 132 14.10 -11.65 -13.71
C ASN A 132 14.45 -11.30 -12.25
N PRO A 133 14.00 -12.09 -11.25
CA PRO A 133 14.35 -11.87 -9.86
C PRO A 133 15.86 -11.92 -9.58
N ASP A 134 16.60 -12.70 -10.39
CA ASP A 134 18.02 -12.97 -10.20
C ASP A 134 18.92 -11.97 -10.97
N ASP A 135 18.34 -11.18 -11.87
CA ASP A 135 19.07 -10.19 -12.68
C ASP A 135 18.16 -9.00 -13.01
N PHE A 136 18.13 -8.04 -12.08
CA PHE A 136 17.35 -6.80 -12.22
C PHE A 136 17.89 -5.91 -13.35
N GLU A 137 19.22 -5.85 -13.50
CA GLU A 137 19.90 -4.94 -14.44
C GLU A 137 19.72 -5.36 -15.89
N ALA A 138 19.49 -6.65 -16.17
CA ALA A 138 19.17 -7.13 -17.51
C ALA A 138 17.82 -6.62 -18.06
N GLY A 139 16.95 -6.07 -17.22
CA GLY A 139 15.67 -5.50 -17.66
C GLY A 139 15.85 -4.18 -18.41
N THR A 140 14.98 -3.91 -19.38
CA THR A 140 14.89 -2.56 -19.99
C THR A 140 14.56 -1.50 -18.92
N PRO A 141 14.93 -0.23 -19.12
CA PRO A 141 14.66 0.86 -18.17
C PRO A 141 13.23 0.87 -17.62
N VAL A 142 12.24 0.72 -18.50
CA VAL A 142 10.83 0.65 -18.12
C VAL A 142 10.48 -0.60 -17.30
N ASN A 143 11.07 -1.77 -17.59
CA ASN A 143 10.86 -2.98 -16.79
C ASN A 143 11.51 -2.88 -15.40
N GLN A 144 12.67 -2.24 -15.29
CA GLN A 144 13.30 -1.94 -14.00
C GLN A 144 12.40 -1.01 -13.17
N ALA A 145 11.94 0.09 -13.78
CA ALA A 145 11.05 1.05 -13.15
C ALA A 145 9.73 0.40 -12.71
N LEU A 146 9.09 -0.40 -13.57
CA LEU A 146 7.85 -1.12 -13.22
C LEU A 146 8.07 -2.05 -12.02
N SER A 147 9.18 -2.78 -12.00
CA SER A 147 9.51 -3.68 -10.89
C SER A 147 9.68 -2.90 -9.58
N ALA A 148 10.47 -1.83 -9.60
CA ALA A 148 10.71 -0.98 -8.44
C ALA A 148 9.43 -0.30 -7.95
N GLY A 149 8.59 0.21 -8.86
CA GLY A 149 7.33 0.86 -8.54
C GLY A 149 6.30 -0.11 -7.97
N HIS A 150 6.14 -1.29 -8.57
CA HIS A 150 5.22 -2.31 -8.07
C HIS A 150 5.62 -2.81 -6.68
N VAL A 151 6.90 -3.11 -6.45
CA VAL A 151 7.38 -3.51 -5.11
C VAL A 151 7.10 -2.41 -4.08
N SER A 152 7.23 -1.14 -4.47
CA SER A 152 6.91 -0.01 -3.60
C SER A 152 5.43 0.03 -3.20
N LEU A 153 4.54 -0.19 -4.16
CA LEU A 153 3.10 -0.30 -3.89
C LEU A 153 2.76 -1.52 -3.05
N TYR A 154 3.40 -2.67 -3.29
CA TYR A 154 3.19 -3.87 -2.50
C TYR A 154 3.57 -3.66 -1.04
N GLY A 155 4.69 -2.96 -0.76
CA GLY A 155 5.08 -2.60 0.60
C GLY A 155 4.01 -1.78 1.33
N LEU A 156 3.44 -0.78 0.66
CA LEU A 156 2.39 0.05 1.22
C LEU A 156 1.11 -0.76 1.51
N VAL A 157 0.64 -1.48 0.50
CA VAL A 157 -0.58 -2.31 0.59
C VAL A 157 -0.43 -3.37 1.68
N TYR A 158 0.71 -4.04 1.75
CA TYR A 158 0.99 -5.03 2.78
C TYR A 158 0.92 -4.40 4.17
N SER A 159 1.59 -3.26 4.37
CA SER A 159 1.58 -2.55 5.66
C SER A 159 0.16 -2.19 6.12
N ILE A 160 -0.70 -1.79 5.20
CA ILE A 160 -2.10 -1.45 5.49
C ILE A 160 -2.93 -2.71 5.83
N ILE A 161 -2.77 -3.80 5.07
CA ILE A 161 -3.48 -5.07 5.31
C ILE A 161 -3.21 -5.58 6.72
N VAL A 162 -1.94 -5.63 7.13
CA VAL A 162 -1.56 -6.16 8.46
C VAL A 162 -1.91 -5.22 9.59
N ALA A 163 -1.83 -3.90 9.35
CA ALA A 163 -2.26 -2.90 10.31
C ALA A 163 -3.76 -3.06 10.67
N LEU A 164 -4.60 -3.34 9.67
CA LEU A 164 -6.02 -3.63 9.86
C LEU A 164 -6.29 -5.06 10.37
N GLY A 165 -5.25 -5.87 10.57
CA GLY A 165 -5.36 -7.23 11.11
C GLY A 165 -5.81 -8.30 10.11
N MET A 166 -5.80 -8.00 8.81
CA MET A 166 -6.11 -8.98 7.78
C MET A 166 -4.87 -9.81 7.42
N SER A 167 -5.10 -10.97 6.80
CA SER A 167 -4.05 -11.87 6.33
C SER A 167 -3.61 -11.52 4.90
N PRO A 168 -2.30 -11.32 4.64
CA PRO A 168 -1.78 -11.07 3.30
C PRO A 168 -1.89 -12.28 2.36
N GLY A 169 -1.99 -13.50 2.92
CA GLY A 169 -2.04 -14.74 2.13
C GLY A 169 -3.44 -15.12 1.64
N LEU A 170 -4.49 -14.55 2.23
CA LEU A 170 -5.89 -14.89 1.92
C LEU A 170 -6.45 -14.03 0.79
N GLY A 171 -6.00 -14.32 -0.43
CA GLY A 171 -6.42 -13.63 -1.66
C GLY A 171 -7.74 -14.15 -2.26
N PHE A 172 -8.48 -13.26 -2.90
CA PHE A 172 -9.71 -13.51 -3.64
C PHE A 172 -9.45 -13.89 -5.10
N VAL A 173 -8.56 -13.18 -5.79
CA VAL A 173 -8.20 -13.43 -7.19
C VAL A 173 -6.92 -14.26 -7.28
N HIS A 174 -5.84 -13.82 -6.63
CA HIS A 174 -4.60 -14.56 -6.50
C HIS A 174 -4.69 -15.60 -5.37
N THR A 175 -3.99 -16.73 -5.53
CA THR A 175 -3.91 -17.82 -4.52
C THR A 175 -2.58 -18.54 -4.61
N GLY A 176 -2.20 -19.23 -3.53
CA GLY A 176 -1.02 -20.11 -3.49
C GLY A 176 0.27 -19.38 -3.15
N HIS A 177 0.19 -18.11 -2.79
CA HIS A 177 1.31 -17.28 -2.35
C HIS A 177 0.95 -16.58 -1.04
N ASP A 178 1.92 -16.41 -0.14
CA ASP A 178 1.77 -15.69 1.14
C ASP A 178 1.41 -14.18 0.98
N LEU A 179 1.52 -13.63 -0.23
CA LEU A 179 1.18 -12.24 -0.59
C LEU A 179 -0.01 -12.15 -1.55
N SER A 180 -0.79 -13.22 -1.70
CA SER A 180 -1.91 -13.25 -2.65
C SER A 180 -2.85 -12.05 -2.52
N PHE A 181 -3.24 -11.69 -1.29
CA PHE A 181 -4.12 -10.56 -1.03
C PHE A 181 -3.43 -9.21 -1.25
N VAL A 182 -2.12 -9.13 -1.05
CA VAL A 182 -1.33 -7.92 -1.38
C VAL A 182 -1.38 -7.65 -2.87
N TYR A 183 -1.21 -8.68 -3.71
CA TYR A 183 -1.28 -8.54 -5.16
C TYR A 183 -2.68 -8.15 -5.65
N ASP A 184 -3.70 -8.79 -5.07
CA ASP A 184 -5.12 -8.48 -5.29
C ASP A 184 -5.42 -6.99 -5.12
N ILE A 185 -5.01 -6.42 -3.99
CA ILE A 185 -5.28 -5.02 -3.66
C ILE A 185 -4.37 -4.07 -4.46
N ALA A 186 -3.09 -4.40 -4.64
CA ALA A 186 -2.18 -3.57 -5.43
C ALA A 186 -2.61 -3.44 -6.91
N ASP A 187 -3.18 -4.48 -7.50
CA ASP A 187 -3.66 -4.46 -8.89
C ASP A 187 -4.83 -3.48 -9.13
N LEU A 188 -5.51 -3.04 -8.06
CA LEU A 188 -6.51 -1.97 -8.14
C LEU A 188 -5.88 -0.61 -8.50
N TYR A 189 -4.63 -0.36 -8.06
CA TYR A 189 -4.00 0.96 -8.15
C TYR A 189 -2.82 1.04 -9.13
N LYS A 190 -2.31 -0.10 -9.61
CA LYS A 190 -1.15 -0.13 -10.53
C LYS A 190 -1.31 0.77 -11.74
N ALA A 191 -2.48 0.71 -12.38
CA ALA A 191 -2.77 1.40 -13.65
C ALA A 191 -2.76 2.92 -13.52
N ASP A 192 -3.13 3.44 -12.35
CA ASP A 192 -3.27 4.87 -12.10
C ASP A 192 -2.07 5.47 -11.37
N LEU A 193 -1.18 4.63 -10.84
CA LEU A 193 -0.05 5.05 -10.01
C LEU A 193 1.30 4.56 -10.53
N THR A 194 1.59 3.28 -10.33
CA THR A 194 2.95 2.76 -10.57
C THR A 194 3.30 2.59 -12.04
N ILE A 195 2.31 2.28 -12.91
CA ILE A 195 2.57 2.16 -14.36
C ILE A 195 2.87 3.54 -14.97
N PRO A 196 2.05 4.60 -14.75
CA PRO A 196 2.38 5.94 -15.22
C PRO A 196 3.75 6.42 -14.72
N ILE A 197 4.01 6.30 -13.41
CA ILE A 197 5.31 6.69 -12.82
C ILE A 197 6.48 5.94 -13.46
N ALA A 198 6.34 4.63 -13.73
CA ALA A 198 7.42 3.87 -14.33
C ALA A 198 7.75 4.33 -15.76
N PHE A 199 6.73 4.70 -16.56
CA PHE A 199 6.93 5.22 -17.91
C PHE A 199 7.49 6.64 -17.91
N GLU A 200 7.01 7.50 -16.99
CA GLU A 200 7.58 8.84 -16.74
C GLU A 200 9.08 8.74 -16.46
N ILE A 201 9.47 7.95 -15.46
CA ILE A 201 10.88 7.78 -15.10
C ILE A 201 11.68 7.18 -16.25
N ALA A 202 11.17 6.16 -16.94
CA ALA A 202 11.89 5.55 -18.05
C ALA A 202 12.08 6.51 -19.24
N GLY A 203 11.15 7.43 -19.49
CA GLY A 203 11.27 8.45 -20.54
C GLY A 203 12.21 9.59 -20.18
N GLU A 204 12.39 9.88 -18.89
CA GLU A 204 13.26 10.94 -18.38
C GLU A 204 14.67 10.46 -18.01
N SER A 205 14.89 9.15 -17.91
CA SER A 205 16.15 8.59 -17.43
C SER A 205 17.25 8.67 -18.49
N LEU A 206 18.44 9.08 -18.05
CA LEU A 206 19.66 9.04 -18.84
C LEU A 206 20.34 7.65 -18.70
N PRO A 207 21.23 7.28 -19.63
CA PRO A 207 22.10 6.12 -19.45
C PRO A 207 22.85 6.20 -18.11
N ASP A 208 23.03 5.06 -17.45
CA ASP A 208 23.75 4.87 -16.17
C ASP A 208 23.08 5.44 -14.91
N GLU A 209 21.86 5.96 -15.00
CA GLU A 209 21.11 6.36 -13.79
C GLU A 209 20.49 5.18 -13.06
N ASP A 210 20.47 5.23 -11.71
CA ASP A 210 19.76 4.25 -10.89
C ASP A 210 18.24 4.48 -10.99
N ILE A 211 17.66 3.90 -12.04
CA ILE A 211 16.23 3.92 -12.36
C ILE A 211 15.42 3.39 -11.19
N GLY A 212 15.87 2.28 -10.59
CA GLY A 212 15.20 1.65 -9.46
C GLY A 212 15.03 2.63 -8.30
N ARG A 213 16.09 3.34 -7.92
CA ARG A 213 16.04 4.35 -6.84
C ARG A 213 15.17 5.53 -7.22
N LYS A 214 15.30 6.08 -8.44
CA LYS A 214 14.46 7.19 -8.90
C LYS A 214 12.98 6.83 -8.85
N THR A 215 12.61 5.65 -9.33
CA THR A 215 11.21 5.19 -9.28
C THR A 215 10.72 5.03 -7.85
N ARG A 216 11.52 4.43 -6.94
CA ARG A 216 11.13 4.31 -5.52
C ARG A 216 10.86 5.68 -4.89
N LEU A 217 11.73 6.66 -5.15
CA LEU A 217 11.54 8.03 -4.65
C LEU A 217 10.28 8.70 -5.23
N ARG A 218 10.04 8.54 -6.53
CA ARG A 218 8.86 9.12 -7.18
C ARG A 218 7.55 8.49 -6.69
N VAL A 219 7.54 7.18 -6.44
CA VAL A 219 6.41 6.48 -5.82
C VAL A 219 6.23 6.89 -4.36
N ARG A 220 7.32 7.00 -3.60
CA ARG A 220 7.34 7.53 -2.23
C ARG A 220 6.66 8.90 -2.17
N ASP A 221 7.02 9.81 -3.08
CA ASP A 221 6.45 11.16 -3.14
C ASP A 221 4.95 11.14 -3.43
N ALA A 222 4.49 10.19 -4.25
CA ALA A 222 3.07 9.98 -4.51
C ALA A 222 2.29 9.41 -3.30
N PHE A 223 2.98 8.91 -2.26
CA PHE A 223 2.35 8.45 -1.01
C PHE A 223 2.25 9.54 0.06
N VAL A 224 3.03 10.63 -0.06
CA VAL A 224 3.25 11.61 1.02
C VAL A 224 1.96 12.26 1.52
N ASP A 225 1.02 12.55 0.61
CA ASP A 225 -0.25 13.20 0.96
C ASP A 225 -1.25 12.27 1.68
N GLY A 226 -0.92 10.98 1.80
CA GLY A 226 -1.72 9.97 2.49
C GLY A 226 -3.03 9.61 1.79
N LYS A 227 -3.39 10.22 0.66
CA LYS A 227 -4.69 9.99 0.00
C LYS A 227 -4.83 8.54 -0.43
N ILE A 228 -3.77 7.96 -1.02
CA ILE A 228 -3.77 6.55 -1.42
C ILE A 228 -3.97 5.61 -0.22
N MET A 229 -3.41 5.92 0.95
CA MET A 229 -3.58 5.09 2.15
C MET A 229 -5.03 5.12 2.63
N LYS A 230 -5.64 6.32 2.66
CA LYS A 230 -7.05 6.50 3.00
C LYS A 230 -7.96 5.74 2.02
N THR A 231 -7.67 5.81 0.73
CA THR A 231 -8.39 5.08 -0.31
C THR A 231 -8.27 3.57 -0.13
N ILE A 232 -7.06 3.04 0.08
CA ILE A 232 -6.84 1.60 0.29
C ILE A 232 -7.64 1.09 1.51
N VAL A 233 -7.66 1.85 2.61
CA VAL A 233 -8.43 1.44 3.80
C VAL A 233 -9.92 1.48 3.56
N LYS A 234 -10.44 2.50 2.88
CA LYS A 234 -11.85 2.54 2.49
C LYS A 234 -12.21 1.33 1.61
N ASP A 235 -11.39 1.05 0.60
CA ASP A 235 -11.63 -0.02 -0.35
C ASP A 235 -11.54 -1.40 0.31
N LEU A 236 -10.59 -1.61 1.22
CA LEU A 236 -10.51 -2.85 2.01
C LEU A 236 -11.78 -3.08 2.84
N GLN A 237 -12.30 -2.04 3.49
CA GLN A 237 -13.53 -2.14 4.28
C GLN A 237 -14.75 -2.43 3.40
N TYR A 238 -14.85 -1.79 2.23
CA TYR A 238 -15.87 -2.08 1.23
C TYR A 238 -15.81 -3.52 0.69
N LEU A 239 -14.60 -4.03 0.42
CA LEU A 239 -14.39 -5.40 -0.04
C LEU A 239 -14.72 -6.43 1.05
N MET A 240 -14.53 -6.06 2.32
CA MET A 240 -14.91 -6.88 3.48
C MET A 240 -16.40 -6.73 3.85
N ASP A 241 -17.20 -5.91 3.16
CA ASP A 241 -18.60 -5.62 3.52
C ASP A 241 -18.75 -5.03 4.93
N VAL A 242 -17.78 -4.24 5.41
CA VAL A 242 -17.90 -3.56 6.71
C VAL A 242 -19.10 -2.61 6.67
N GLU A 243 -19.97 -2.71 7.69
CA GLU A 243 -21.13 -1.83 7.84
C GLU A 243 -20.68 -0.41 8.17
N ALA A 244 -21.49 0.59 7.81
CA ALA A 244 -21.14 2.00 7.95
C ALA A 244 -20.83 2.40 9.41
N GLU A 245 -21.51 1.79 10.37
CA GLU A 245 -21.30 2.04 11.81
C GLU A 245 -19.98 1.47 12.34
N GLU A 246 -19.36 0.55 11.60
CA GLU A 246 -18.10 -0.12 11.96
C GLU A 246 -16.92 0.35 11.10
N GLU A 247 -17.12 1.38 10.28
CA GLU A 247 -16.08 1.98 9.44
C GLU A 247 -15.00 2.67 10.28
N MET A 248 -13.76 2.34 9.94
CA MET A 248 -12.56 2.95 10.49
C MET A 248 -12.13 4.11 9.58
N PHE A 249 -11.98 5.28 10.18
CA PHE A 249 -11.38 6.45 9.53
C PHE A 249 -9.89 6.53 9.88
N ILE A 250 -9.07 6.89 8.88
CA ILE A 250 -7.63 7.06 9.07
C ILE A 250 -7.23 8.49 8.77
N ASP A 251 -6.48 9.07 9.70
CA ASP A 251 -5.67 10.25 9.48
C ASP A 251 -4.19 9.90 9.54
N VAL A 252 -3.45 10.36 8.53
CA VAL A 252 -2.01 10.13 8.42
C VAL A 252 -1.32 11.33 9.05
N ILE A 253 -0.58 11.09 10.14
CA ILE A 253 0.20 12.11 10.83
C ILE A 253 1.68 11.79 10.61
N ASN A 254 2.37 12.71 9.93
CA ASN A 254 3.81 12.63 9.74
C ASN A 254 4.50 13.42 10.85
N LEU A 255 5.46 12.81 11.55
CA LEU A 255 6.17 13.45 12.67
C LEU A 255 7.43 14.19 12.21
N TRP A 256 7.95 13.88 11.03
CA TRP A 256 9.16 14.48 10.46
C TRP A 256 9.05 14.61 8.93
N ASP A 257 9.38 15.80 8.44
CA ASP A 257 9.90 16.06 7.10
C ASP A 257 10.73 17.35 7.19
N ASP A 258 12.01 17.31 6.83
CA ASP A 258 12.92 18.47 6.88
C ASP A 258 12.58 19.54 5.83
N LYS A 259 11.54 19.33 5.02
CA LYS A 259 11.29 20.15 3.81
C LYS A 259 9.95 20.85 3.70
N GLU A 260 8.92 20.55 4.51
CA GLU A 260 7.66 21.32 4.45
C GLU A 260 6.99 21.48 5.82
N GLU A 261 6.36 22.64 6.05
CA GLU A 261 5.64 23.00 7.28
C GLU A 261 4.45 22.05 7.52
N LEU A 262 4.66 21.05 8.39
CA LEU A 262 3.62 20.11 8.79
C LEU A 262 2.57 20.77 9.70
N VAL A 263 1.30 20.61 9.33
CA VAL A 263 0.14 21.09 10.11
C VAL A 263 -0.01 20.27 11.40
N LYS A 264 0.06 20.96 12.54
CA LYS A 264 -0.04 20.40 13.90
C LYS A 264 -1.46 19.93 14.21
N HIS A 265 -1.71 18.62 14.20
CA HIS A 265 -2.82 18.01 14.96
C HIS A 265 -2.26 16.84 15.79
N GLY A 266 -2.58 16.78 17.09
CA GLY A 266 -2.28 15.63 17.96
C GLY A 266 -1.07 15.74 18.91
N VAL A 267 -0.43 16.90 19.04
CA VAL A 267 0.65 17.10 20.03
C VAL A 267 0.04 17.56 21.37
N ASN A 268 0.29 16.82 22.44
CA ASN A 268 -0.07 17.26 23.80
C ASN A 268 0.94 18.33 24.26
N TYR A 269 0.44 19.51 24.60
CA TYR A 269 1.22 20.64 25.12
C TYR A 269 1.18 20.57 26.65
N GLU A 270 2.32 20.28 27.28
CA GLU A 270 2.50 20.64 28.70
C GLU A 270 3.30 21.94 28.76
N GLU A 271 2.68 22.99 29.30
CA GLU A 271 3.40 24.18 29.75
C GLU A 271 4.24 23.80 30.97
N VAL A 272 5.55 24.00 30.88
CA VAL A 272 6.46 23.87 32.02
C VAL A 272 6.18 25.03 32.98
N PRO A 273 5.85 24.80 34.27
CA PRO A 273 5.76 25.88 35.25
C PRO A 273 7.15 26.50 35.45
N GLN A 274 7.20 27.83 35.51
CA GLN A 274 8.41 28.64 35.72
C GLN A 274 9.21 28.23 36.96
#